data_AF-A0A967ADR3-F1
#
_entry.id   AF-A0A967ADR3-F1
#
_cell.length_a   1.000
_cell.length_b   1.000
_cell.length_c   1.000
_cell.angle_alpha   90.00
_cell.angle_beta   90.00
_cell.angle_gamma   90.00
#
_symmetry.space_group_name_H-M   'P 1'
#
loop_
_entity.id
_entity.type
_entity.pdbx_description
1 polymer ?
#
loop_
_entity_poly.entity_id
_entity_poly.type
_entity_poly.pdbx_seq_one_letter_code
_entity_poly.pdbx_strand_id
1 'polypeptide(L)'
;MSTTNAQVGIGTTDPKTTLQIEGDPATITTADGVRAPMLTLAELDAKISAYGSDQDGVIVYIDDVTTPSTETETAKITSKGYYYYDATNNVWNAMKTTTYSVGDFAQVGIVFWVDETGQHGLVAAKEDQDGGSVIQWYNGNDTDTEAHGDGVYAGEMNTLLIIANQGSNSNDYAAGVCANYTVTEGGVTYGDWYLPSKKELDLMYQNKATIDATAGANGGSGFASAYYWSSTEHASNNQLARRLDFGNGGWFASHKNTNHRVRAIRSF
;
A
#
# COMPACT_ATOMS: atom_id res chain seq x y z
N MET A 1 35.25 12.74 -38.84
CA MET A 1 33.87 12.94 -38.37
C MET A 1 33.24 11.56 -38.24
N SER A 2 32.97 11.10 -37.01
CA SER A 2 32.17 9.88 -36.81
C SER A 2 30.77 10.34 -36.41
N THR A 3 29.83 10.28 -37.36
CA THR A 3 28.42 10.46 -37.07
C THR A 3 27.83 9.09 -36.79
N THR A 4 27.80 8.68 -35.53
CA THR A 4 27.21 7.40 -35.11
C THR A 4 25.71 7.57 -34.94
N ASN A 5 24.95 7.61 -36.03
CA ASN A 5 23.50 7.44 -35.94
C ASN A 5 23.22 5.94 -35.89
N ALA A 6 23.21 5.37 -34.68
CA ALA A 6 23.04 3.94 -34.41
C ALA A 6 21.62 3.63 -33.91
N GLN A 7 20.62 3.81 -34.76
CA GLN A 7 19.27 3.34 -34.46
C GLN A 7 19.08 1.97 -35.11
N VAL A 8 18.71 0.98 -34.31
CA VAL A 8 18.35 -0.37 -34.78
C VAL A 8 16.84 -0.52 -34.70
N GLY A 9 16.20 -0.73 -35.85
CA GLY A 9 14.79 -1.08 -35.94
C GLY A 9 14.61 -2.57 -36.22
N ILE A 10 13.74 -3.24 -35.48
CA ILE A 10 13.24 -4.59 -35.78
C ILE A 10 11.73 -4.46 -35.96
N GLY A 11 11.22 -4.91 -37.11
CA GLY A 11 9.79 -4.72 -37.46
C GLY A 11 9.42 -3.32 -37.96
N THR A 12 10.37 -2.37 -37.97
CA THR A 12 10.16 -1.00 -38.46
C THR A 12 11.31 -0.53 -39.35
N THR A 13 11.02 0.31 -40.35
CA THR A 13 12.03 0.90 -41.26
C THR A 13 12.41 2.33 -40.90
N ASP A 14 11.73 2.93 -39.91
CA ASP A 14 11.93 4.30 -39.47
C ASP A 14 12.01 4.38 -37.94
N PRO A 15 13.06 3.79 -37.32
CA PRO A 15 13.20 3.74 -35.88
C PRO A 15 13.33 5.15 -35.27
N LYS A 16 12.55 5.40 -34.22
CA LYS A 16 12.48 6.66 -33.47
C LYS A 16 13.29 6.65 -32.18
N THR A 17 13.74 5.47 -31.74
CA THR A 17 14.62 5.27 -30.58
C THR A 17 15.91 4.56 -31.01
N THR A 18 16.91 4.50 -30.11
CA THR A 18 18.20 3.82 -30.37
C THR A 18 18.02 2.31 -30.64
N LEU A 19 17.06 1.68 -29.96
CA LEU A 19 16.54 0.36 -30.29
C LEU A 19 15.01 0.43 -30.29
N GLN A 20 14.38 0.11 -31.42
CA GLN A 20 12.92 0.03 -31.54
C GLN A 20 12.53 -1.34 -32.07
N ILE A 21 11.55 -1.96 -31.41
CA ILE A 21 10.98 -3.25 -31.81
C ILE A 21 9.48 -3.05 -31.93
N GLU A 22 8.95 -3.14 -33.16
CA GLU A 22 7.52 -3.10 -33.44
C GLU A 22 7.01 -4.53 -33.68
N GLY A 23 5.89 -4.88 -33.05
CA GLY A 23 5.23 -6.17 -33.26
C GLY A 23 4.40 -6.20 -34.53
N ASP A 24 4.13 -7.41 -35.05
CA ASP A 24 3.24 -7.65 -36.19
C ASP A 24 1.96 -8.38 -35.74
N PRO A 25 0.95 -7.65 -35.21
CA PRO A 25 -0.25 -8.26 -34.66
C PRO A 25 -1.14 -8.98 -35.69
N ALA A 26 -0.89 -8.80 -36.99
CA ALA A 26 -1.64 -9.48 -38.04
C ALA A 26 -1.15 -10.92 -38.28
N THR A 27 0.13 -11.22 -37.99
CA THR A 27 0.74 -12.51 -38.28
C THR A 27 0.75 -13.43 -37.06
N ILE A 28 -0.36 -14.14 -36.84
CA ILE A 28 -0.56 -14.99 -35.65
C ILE A 28 0.30 -16.27 -35.58
N THR A 29 1.14 -16.54 -36.59
CA THR A 29 2.06 -17.69 -36.63
C THR A 29 3.46 -17.35 -36.13
N THR A 30 3.75 -16.08 -35.93
CA THR A 30 5.04 -15.59 -35.46
C THR A 30 4.83 -14.92 -34.11
N ALA A 31 5.67 -15.23 -33.14
CA ALA A 31 5.63 -14.57 -31.84
C ALA A 31 6.43 -13.26 -31.89
N ASP A 32 5.85 -12.18 -31.38
CA ASP A 32 6.53 -10.92 -31.13
C ASP A 32 7.22 -10.95 -29.75
N GLY A 33 8.35 -10.25 -29.62
CA GLY A 33 8.94 -9.97 -28.30
C GLY A 33 10.46 -9.87 -28.26
N VAL A 34 10.97 -9.68 -27.04
CA VAL A 34 12.39 -9.68 -26.69
C VAL A 34 12.63 -10.73 -25.62
N ARG A 35 13.68 -11.54 -25.77
CA ARG A 35 14.09 -12.53 -24.77
C ARG A 35 15.46 -12.16 -24.24
N ALA A 36 15.56 -11.91 -22.94
CA ALA A 36 16.84 -11.70 -22.26
C ALA A 36 17.66 -13.00 -22.21
N PRO A 37 18.98 -12.94 -21.93
CA PRO A 37 19.77 -14.12 -21.63
C PRO A 37 19.12 -14.94 -20.52
N MET A 38 18.93 -16.25 -20.77
CA MET A 38 18.39 -17.17 -19.77
C MET A 38 19.52 -17.86 -19.04
N LEU A 39 19.42 -17.91 -17.72
CA LEU A 39 20.37 -18.57 -16.83
C LEU A 39 19.60 -19.32 -15.75
N THR A 40 20.12 -20.45 -15.31
CA THR A 40 19.75 -20.99 -14.01
C THR A 40 20.35 -20.12 -12.89
N LEU A 41 19.80 -20.17 -11.68
CA LEU A 41 20.36 -19.47 -10.53
C LEU A 41 21.83 -19.88 -10.28
N ALA A 42 22.15 -21.17 -10.39
CA ALA A 42 23.51 -21.68 -10.21
C ALA A 42 24.50 -21.14 -11.27
N GLU A 43 24.06 -20.95 -12.51
CA GLU A 43 24.90 -20.34 -13.56
C GLU A 43 25.12 -18.85 -13.35
N LEU A 44 24.13 -18.16 -12.77
CA LEU A 44 24.29 -16.76 -12.39
C LEU A 44 25.27 -16.61 -11.22
N ASP A 45 25.14 -17.46 -10.20
CA ASP A 45 26.05 -17.50 -9.04
C ASP A 45 27.51 -17.74 -9.49
N ALA A 46 27.72 -18.69 -10.40
CA ALA A 46 29.05 -18.94 -10.98
C ALA A 46 29.65 -17.73 -11.72
N LYS A 47 28.81 -16.76 -12.11
CA LYS A 47 29.19 -15.54 -12.82
C LYS A 47 29.21 -14.30 -11.93
N ILE A 48 28.99 -14.41 -10.62
CA ILE A 48 28.81 -13.24 -9.75
C ILE A 48 29.97 -12.23 -9.85
N SER A 49 31.20 -12.73 -9.92
CA SER A 49 32.42 -11.91 -10.07
C SER A 49 32.52 -11.12 -11.39
N ALA A 50 31.67 -11.43 -12.37
CA ALA A 50 31.62 -10.73 -13.65
C ALA A 50 30.65 -9.54 -13.68
N TYR A 51 29.84 -9.36 -12.62
CA TYR A 51 28.92 -8.23 -12.51
C TYR A 51 29.49 -7.20 -11.54
N GLY A 52 29.72 -5.99 -12.05
CA GLY A 52 30.14 -4.83 -11.27
C GLY A 52 29.48 -3.55 -11.79
N SER A 53 30.07 -2.39 -11.50
CA SER A 53 29.50 -1.07 -11.85
C SER A 53 29.12 -0.93 -13.34
N ASP A 54 29.84 -1.59 -14.24
CA ASP A 54 29.61 -1.49 -15.68
C ASP A 54 28.42 -2.35 -16.18
N GLN A 55 27.91 -3.24 -15.33
CA GLN A 55 26.76 -4.11 -15.62
C GLN A 55 25.49 -3.64 -14.89
N ASP A 56 25.50 -2.45 -14.30
CA ASP A 56 24.32 -1.89 -13.65
C ASP A 56 23.13 -1.82 -14.64
N GLY A 57 21.97 -2.32 -14.21
CA GLY A 57 20.76 -2.39 -15.03
C GLY A 57 20.72 -3.52 -16.07
N VAL A 58 21.70 -4.44 -16.10
CA VAL A 58 21.61 -5.65 -16.95
C VAL A 58 20.41 -6.49 -16.56
N ILE A 59 19.63 -6.92 -17.54
CA ILE A 59 18.45 -7.78 -17.37
C ILE A 59 18.77 -9.21 -17.79
N VAL A 60 18.41 -10.17 -16.95
CA VAL A 60 18.45 -11.61 -17.25
C VAL A 60 17.10 -12.25 -16.92
N TYR A 61 16.86 -13.43 -17.49
CA TYR A 61 15.74 -14.28 -17.08
C TYR A 61 16.28 -15.50 -16.33
N ILE A 62 15.78 -15.75 -15.12
CA ILE A 62 16.10 -16.94 -14.35
C ILE A 62 15.06 -18.01 -14.63
N ASP A 63 15.48 -19.15 -15.17
CA ASP A 63 14.60 -20.23 -15.59
C ASP A 63 14.63 -21.48 -14.70
N ASP A 64 15.55 -21.53 -13.74
CA ASP A 64 15.64 -22.57 -12.73
C ASP A 64 16.19 -22.01 -11.41
N VAL A 65 15.54 -22.37 -10.30
CA VAL A 65 15.91 -22.02 -8.91
C VAL A 65 15.95 -23.25 -7.99
N THR A 66 15.99 -24.45 -8.56
CA THR A 66 16.01 -25.72 -7.81
C THR A 66 17.19 -25.86 -6.87
N THR A 67 18.33 -25.24 -7.22
CA THR A 67 19.49 -25.11 -6.33
C THR A 67 19.46 -23.72 -5.71
N PRO A 68 19.21 -23.58 -4.39
CA PRO A 68 19.23 -22.29 -3.71
C PRO A 68 20.61 -21.65 -3.79
N SER A 69 20.65 -20.33 -3.87
CA SER A 69 21.91 -19.59 -3.88
C SER A 69 22.62 -19.61 -2.52
N THR A 70 23.94 -19.57 -2.56
CA THR A 70 24.81 -19.31 -1.40
C THR A 70 25.46 -17.92 -1.42
N GLU A 71 25.23 -17.15 -2.47
CA GLU A 71 25.82 -15.82 -2.67
C GLU A 71 24.91 -14.73 -2.12
N THR A 72 25.49 -13.65 -1.62
CA THR A 72 24.70 -12.56 -1.03
C THR A 72 23.94 -11.75 -2.07
N GLU A 73 24.50 -11.65 -3.28
CA GLU A 73 24.03 -10.85 -4.39
C GLU A 73 22.75 -11.42 -5.00
N THR A 74 22.63 -12.75 -5.07
CA THR A 74 21.51 -13.48 -5.67
C THR A 74 20.56 -14.09 -4.63
N ALA A 75 20.79 -13.83 -3.33
CA ALA A 75 19.97 -14.32 -2.22
C ALA A 75 18.46 -13.99 -2.35
N LYS A 76 18.09 -12.93 -3.10
CA LYS A 76 16.69 -12.52 -3.33
C LYS A 76 15.99 -13.31 -4.45
N ILE A 77 16.71 -14.13 -5.21
CA ILE A 77 16.18 -14.91 -6.34
C ILE A 77 15.58 -16.22 -5.81
N THR A 78 14.26 -16.24 -5.60
CA THR A 78 13.55 -17.41 -5.06
C THR A 78 12.54 -18.03 -6.03
N SER A 79 12.42 -17.46 -7.23
CA SER A 79 11.45 -17.88 -8.25
C SER A 79 12.01 -17.65 -9.66
N LYS A 80 11.43 -18.31 -10.65
CA LYS A 80 11.72 -18.01 -12.06
C LYS A 80 11.19 -16.62 -12.43
N GLY A 81 11.86 -15.90 -13.32
CA GLY A 81 11.40 -14.59 -13.77
C GLY A 81 12.50 -13.68 -14.28
N TYR A 82 12.14 -12.44 -14.61
CA TYR A 82 13.11 -11.41 -15.00
C TYR A 82 13.74 -10.75 -13.77
N TYR A 83 15.03 -10.51 -13.84
CA TYR A 83 15.83 -9.87 -12.80
C TYR A 83 16.74 -8.82 -13.42
N TYR A 84 17.00 -7.74 -12.69
CA TYR A 84 18.02 -6.76 -13.04
C TYR A 84 19.10 -6.69 -11.97
N TYR A 85 20.33 -6.41 -12.38
CA TYR A 85 21.45 -6.18 -11.47
C TYR A 85 21.45 -4.72 -10.99
N ASP A 86 21.44 -4.52 -9.68
CA ASP A 86 21.62 -3.23 -9.02
C ASP A 86 23.05 -3.18 -8.47
N ALA A 87 23.93 -2.48 -9.19
CA ALA A 87 25.34 -2.39 -8.84
C ALA A 87 25.57 -1.55 -7.58
N THR A 88 24.67 -0.63 -7.24
CA THR A 88 24.79 0.22 -6.05
C THR A 88 24.68 -0.60 -4.77
N ASN A 89 23.74 -1.55 -4.76
CA ASN A 89 23.52 -2.43 -3.63
C ASN A 89 24.19 -3.81 -3.79
N ASN A 90 24.85 -4.05 -4.92
CA ASN A 90 25.44 -5.34 -5.32
C ASN A 90 24.44 -6.50 -5.14
N VAL A 91 23.25 -6.39 -5.74
CA VAL A 91 22.20 -7.40 -5.62
C VAL A 91 21.39 -7.54 -6.90
N TRP A 92 20.81 -8.71 -7.11
CA TRP A 92 19.81 -8.96 -8.14
C TRP A 92 18.41 -8.73 -7.60
N ASN A 93 17.65 -7.87 -8.25
CA ASN A 93 16.27 -7.56 -7.90
C ASN A 93 15.32 -8.10 -8.96
N ALA A 94 14.23 -8.72 -8.52
CA ALA A 94 13.19 -9.20 -9.43
C ALA A 94 12.50 -8.01 -10.10
N MET A 95 12.29 -8.10 -11.42
CA MET A 95 11.38 -7.22 -12.15
C MET A 95 9.94 -7.69 -11.97
N LYS A 96 9.51 -7.75 -10.71
CA LYS A 96 8.15 -8.13 -10.35
C LYS A 96 7.47 -6.98 -9.62
N THR A 97 6.18 -6.88 -9.86
CA THR A 97 5.30 -6.03 -9.09
C THR A 97 5.07 -6.66 -7.71
N THR A 98 5.24 -5.87 -6.65
CA THR A 98 4.86 -6.30 -5.31
C THR A 98 3.33 -6.34 -5.21
N THR A 99 2.79 -7.47 -4.79
CA THR A 99 1.38 -7.63 -4.49
C THR A 99 1.20 -7.94 -3.01
N TYR A 100 0.08 -7.50 -2.46
CA TYR A 100 -0.29 -7.61 -1.05
C TYR A 100 -1.57 -8.45 -0.91
N SER A 101 -1.73 -9.06 0.25
CA SER A 101 -2.90 -9.79 0.67
C SER A 101 -3.42 -9.26 2.01
N VAL A 102 -4.71 -9.45 2.26
CA VAL A 102 -5.31 -9.12 3.55
C VAL A 102 -4.60 -9.89 4.67
N GLY A 103 -4.12 -9.16 5.67
CA GLY A 103 -3.35 -9.67 6.80
C GLY A 103 -1.85 -9.43 6.72
N ASP A 104 -1.33 -9.02 5.56
CA ASP A 104 0.09 -8.64 5.44
C ASP A 104 0.40 -7.45 6.34
N PHE A 105 1.56 -7.50 6.99
CA PHE A 105 2.15 -6.32 7.61
C PHE A 105 2.99 -5.60 6.55
N ALA A 106 2.49 -4.48 6.05
CA ALA A 106 3.11 -3.70 4.99
C ALA A 106 2.81 -2.23 5.22
N GLN A 107 3.67 -1.35 4.70
CA GLN A 107 3.38 0.08 4.67
C GLN A 107 3.05 0.64 6.08
N VAL A 108 3.80 0.18 7.09
CA VAL A 108 3.67 0.43 8.55
C VAL A 108 2.32 0.03 9.19
N GLY A 109 1.46 -0.69 8.49
CA GLY A 109 0.15 -1.11 9.00
C GLY A 109 -0.25 -2.53 8.58
N ILE A 110 -1.49 -2.90 8.90
CA ILE A 110 -2.04 -4.20 8.55
C ILE A 110 -2.99 -4.04 7.37
N VAL A 111 -2.69 -4.71 6.26
CA VAL A 111 -3.53 -4.70 5.06
C VAL A 111 -4.89 -5.32 5.39
N PHE A 112 -5.97 -4.57 5.20
CA PHE A 112 -7.34 -5.06 5.42
C PHE A 112 -8.21 -5.02 4.16
N TRP A 113 -7.72 -4.39 3.09
CA TRP A 113 -8.36 -4.37 1.78
C TRP A 113 -7.29 -4.16 0.72
N VAL A 114 -7.43 -4.83 -0.42
CA VAL A 114 -6.57 -4.70 -1.61
C VAL A 114 -7.45 -4.61 -2.86
N ASP A 115 -6.98 -3.88 -3.86
CA ASP A 115 -7.64 -3.82 -5.16
C ASP A 115 -7.47 -5.12 -5.97
N GLU A 116 -8.07 -5.19 -7.16
CA GLU A 116 -8.01 -6.37 -8.02
C GLU A 116 -6.60 -6.70 -8.52
N THR A 117 -5.68 -5.72 -8.51
CA THR A 117 -4.29 -5.91 -8.92
C THR A 117 -3.43 -6.44 -7.78
N GLY A 118 -3.88 -6.30 -6.53
CA GLY A 118 -3.13 -6.59 -5.33
C GLY A 118 -2.01 -5.59 -5.05
N GLN A 119 -1.82 -4.54 -5.85
CA GLN A 119 -0.71 -3.58 -5.70
C GLN A 119 -1.04 -2.46 -4.72
N HIS A 120 -2.31 -2.06 -4.70
CA HIS A 120 -2.79 -0.95 -3.91
C HIS A 120 -3.88 -1.42 -2.95
N GLY A 121 -4.02 -0.70 -1.86
CA GLY A 121 -4.93 -1.12 -0.81
C GLY A 121 -5.04 -0.14 0.33
N LEU A 122 -5.56 -0.66 1.44
CA LEU A 122 -5.73 0.07 2.68
C LEU A 122 -5.07 -0.72 3.82
N VAL A 123 -4.35 0.01 4.67
CA VAL A 123 -3.78 -0.52 5.91
C VAL A 123 -4.39 0.15 7.13
N ALA A 124 -4.58 -0.63 8.19
CA ALA A 124 -4.96 -0.15 9.50
C ALA A 124 -3.73 0.05 10.39
N ALA A 125 -3.77 1.06 11.25
CA ALA A 125 -2.76 1.27 12.27
C ALA A 125 -2.67 0.05 13.21
N LYS A 126 -1.50 -0.17 13.81
CA LYS A 126 -1.27 -1.32 14.72
C LYS A 126 -2.04 -1.22 16.04
N GLU A 127 -2.51 -0.04 16.40
CA GLU A 127 -3.20 0.24 17.66
C GLU A 127 -4.12 1.46 17.50
N ASP A 128 -5.02 1.64 18.48
CA ASP A 128 -6.01 2.72 18.49
C ASP A 128 -5.35 4.08 18.82
N GLN A 129 -5.67 5.11 18.04
CA GLN A 129 -5.11 6.47 18.19
C GLN A 129 -5.70 7.23 19.38
N ASP A 130 -6.81 6.75 19.96
CA ASP A 130 -7.35 7.32 21.20
C ASP A 130 -6.53 6.96 22.45
N GLY A 131 -5.47 6.15 22.33
CA GLY A 131 -4.54 5.87 23.43
C GLY A 131 -5.20 5.19 24.63
N GLY A 132 -6.31 4.48 24.41
CA GLY A 132 -7.09 3.89 25.50
C GLY A 132 -8.17 4.81 26.08
N SER A 133 -8.16 6.11 25.75
CA SER A 133 -9.11 7.11 26.22
C SER A 133 -10.00 7.55 25.06
N VAL A 134 -11.16 6.90 24.92
CA VAL A 134 -12.19 7.20 23.92
C VAL A 134 -12.33 8.71 23.63
N ILE A 135 -12.53 9.07 22.35
CA ILE A 135 -12.47 10.45 21.87
C ILE A 135 -13.78 10.89 21.22
N GLN A 136 -14.11 12.18 21.34
CA GLN A 136 -15.26 12.78 20.66
C GLN A 136 -15.02 12.92 19.15
N TRP A 137 -16.10 13.00 18.38
CA TRP A 137 -16.02 13.09 16.91
C TRP A 137 -15.67 14.51 16.43
N TYR A 138 -16.20 15.53 17.10
CA TYR A 138 -16.09 16.94 16.75
C TYR A 138 -15.11 17.74 17.62
N ASN A 139 -14.91 19.02 17.30
CA ASN A 139 -14.10 19.96 18.08
C ASN A 139 -14.95 21.08 18.72
N GLY A 140 -16.10 20.72 19.31
CA GLY A 140 -16.88 21.60 20.16
C GLY A 140 -18.02 22.38 19.50
N ASN A 141 -18.23 22.26 18.18
CA ASN A 141 -19.38 22.88 17.49
C ASN A 141 -20.17 21.84 16.67
N ASP A 142 -21.49 21.83 16.86
CA ASP A 142 -22.43 21.01 16.06
C ASP A 142 -22.75 21.70 14.73
N THR A 143 -21.77 21.67 13.82
CA THR A 143 -21.87 22.12 12.43
C THR A 143 -21.99 20.92 11.50
N ASP A 144 -22.60 21.16 10.34
CA ASP A 144 -22.53 20.20 9.23
C ASP A 144 -21.13 20.31 8.61
N THR A 145 -20.42 19.19 8.53
CA THR A 145 -19.06 19.12 7.95
C THR A 145 -19.08 18.70 6.48
N GLU A 146 -20.23 18.29 5.95
CA GLU A 146 -20.40 17.69 4.63
C GLU A 146 -19.65 16.36 4.43
N ALA A 147 -19.09 15.78 5.50
CA ALA A 147 -18.35 14.52 5.50
C ALA A 147 -19.28 13.30 5.40
N HIS A 148 -20.07 13.21 4.33
CA HIS A 148 -21.11 12.19 4.16
C HIS A 148 -20.66 10.97 3.36
N GLY A 149 -19.44 10.99 2.79
CA GLY A 149 -18.93 9.89 2.00
C GLY A 149 -18.91 8.59 2.81
N ASP A 150 -19.38 7.50 2.22
CA ASP A 150 -19.52 6.23 2.94
C ASP A 150 -18.87 5.04 2.23
N GLY A 151 -18.24 5.24 1.07
CA GLY A 151 -17.56 4.19 0.27
C GLY A 151 -16.09 4.00 0.60
N VAL A 152 -15.44 3.05 -0.08
CA VAL A 152 -13.97 2.86 0.00
C VAL A 152 -13.28 4.14 -0.48
N TYR A 153 -12.21 4.55 0.20
CA TYR A 153 -11.46 5.81 0.02
C TYR A 153 -12.20 7.08 0.42
N ALA A 154 -13.47 7.01 0.84
CA ALA A 154 -14.18 8.21 1.29
C ALA A 154 -13.63 8.77 2.61
N GLY A 155 -12.93 7.96 3.41
CA GLY A 155 -12.44 8.36 4.73
C GLY A 155 -11.43 9.50 4.66
N GLU A 156 -10.61 9.52 3.61
CA GLU A 156 -9.59 10.56 3.41
C GLU A 156 -10.26 11.92 3.20
N MET A 157 -11.15 12.03 2.22
CA MET A 157 -11.87 13.27 1.93
C MET A 157 -12.74 13.70 3.11
N ASN A 158 -13.45 12.77 3.75
CA ASN A 158 -14.24 13.08 4.94
C ASN A 158 -13.38 13.66 6.06
N THR A 159 -12.21 13.05 6.33
CA THR A 159 -11.30 13.52 7.38
C THR A 159 -10.82 14.94 7.08
N LEU A 160 -10.49 15.24 5.83
CA LEU A 160 -10.13 16.61 5.40
C LEU A 160 -11.29 17.60 5.59
N LEU A 161 -12.52 17.24 5.22
CA LEU A 161 -13.70 18.08 5.40
C LEU A 161 -13.99 18.37 6.88
N ILE A 162 -13.91 17.34 7.74
CA ILE A 162 -14.08 17.50 9.18
C ILE A 162 -13.02 18.46 9.72
N ILE A 163 -11.75 18.28 9.36
CA ILE A 163 -10.65 19.14 9.84
C ILE A 163 -10.82 20.57 9.35
N ALA A 164 -11.20 20.79 8.10
CA ALA A 164 -11.44 22.10 7.54
C ALA A 164 -12.59 22.83 8.27
N ASN A 165 -13.61 22.09 8.69
CA ASN A 165 -14.78 22.63 9.38
C ASN A 165 -14.56 22.84 10.89
N GLN A 166 -13.86 21.91 11.55
CA GLN A 166 -13.70 21.84 13.01
C GLN A 166 -12.37 22.45 13.50
N GLY A 167 -11.45 22.79 12.59
CA GLY A 167 -10.15 23.40 12.87
C GLY A 167 -8.99 22.40 12.86
N SER A 168 -7.86 22.82 12.30
CA SER A 168 -6.67 21.98 12.11
C SER A 168 -5.85 21.75 13.40
N ASN A 169 -5.12 20.62 13.42
CA ASN A 169 -3.99 20.33 14.32
C ASN A 169 -4.33 20.20 15.81
N SER A 170 -5.35 19.40 16.14
CA SER A 170 -5.64 19.02 17.51
C SER A 170 -5.81 17.51 17.64
N ASN A 171 -5.33 16.95 18.76
CA ASN A 171 -5.56 15.56 19.16
C ASN A 171 -6.82 15.41 20.03
N ASP A 172 -7.69 16.41 20.04
CA ASP A 172 -8.87 16.46 20.89
C ASP A 172 -10.10 15.83 20.23
N TYR A 173 -10.05 15.51 18.94
CA TYR A 173 -11.18 14.90 18.22
C TYR A 173 -10.75 13.83 17.21
N ALA A 174 -11.69 12.95 16.87
CA ALA A 174 -11.47 11.71 16.12
C ALA A 174 -10.69 11.89 14.82
N ALA A 175 -11.10 12.83 13.96
CA ALA A 175 -10.42 13.08 12.69
C ALA A 175 -9.03 13.71 12.89
N GLY A 176 -8.91 14.65 13.84
CA GLY A 176 -7.64 15.31 14.15
C GLY A 176 -6.57 14.35 14.67
N VAL A 177 -6.93 13.47 15.61
CA VAL A 177 -5.96 12.49 16.16
C VAL A 177 -5.51 11.46 15.12
N CYS A 178 -6.40 11.04 14.21
CA CYS A 178 -6.01 10.16 13.10
C CYS A 178 -5.10 10.89 12.09
N ALA A 179 -5.40 12.14 11.75
CA ALA A 179 -4.60 12.92 10.80
C ALA A 179 -3.24 13.37 11.35
N ASN A 180 -3.11 13.54 12.66
CA ASN A 180 -1.83 13.85 13.31
C ASN A 180 -0.97 12.60 13.56
N TYR A 181 -1.51 11.40 13.34
CA TYR A 181 -0.76 10.18 13.56
C TYR A 181 0.39 10.07 12.55
N THR A 182 1.60 9.88 13.06
CA THR A 182 2.80 9.70 12.25
C THR A 182 3.61 8.53 12.76
N VAL A 183 4.14 7.72 11.84
CA VAL A 183 5.03 6.59 12.16
C VAL A 183 6.26 6.66 11.27
N THR A 184 7.44 6.43 11.85
CA THR A 184 8.69 6.31 11.09
C THR A 184 9.22 4.88 11.17
N GLU A 185 9.40 4.23 10.02
CA GLU A 185 9.99 2.89 9.92
C GLU A 185 10.94 2.85 8.72
N GLY A 186 12.13 2.26 8.90
CA GLY A 186 13.13 2.20 7.83
C GLY A 186 13.61 3.56 7.32
N GLY A 187 13.49 4.63 8.13
CA GLY A 187 13.85 6.00 7.73
C GLY A 187 12.79 6.72 6.88
N VAL A 188 11.64 6.10 6.63
CA VAL A 188 10.49 6.72 5.94
C VAL A 188 9.43 7.08 6.98
N THR A 189 8.90 8.32 6.91
CA THR A 189 7.82 8.80 7.77
C THR A 189 6.50 8.78 7.02
N TYR A 190 5.50 8.14 7.61
CA TYR A 190 4.14 8.02 7.11
C TYR A 190 3.23 8.90 7.98
N GLY A 191 2.60 9.91 7.37
CA GLY A 191 1.77 10.92 8.04
C GLY A 191 0.47 11.25 7.29
N ASP A 192 0.09 10.39 6.36
CA ASP A 192 -1.08 10.42 5.49
C ASP A 192 -2.22 9.55 6.05
N TRP A 193 -2.30 9.46 7.38
CA TRP A 193 -3.32 8.69 8.09
C TRP A 193 -4.63 9.47 8.21
N TYR A 194 -5.76 8.76 8.21
CA TYR A 194 -7.07 9.38 8.30
C TYR A 194 -8.09 8.52 9.05
N LEU A 195 -9.20 9.14 9.43
CA LEU A 195 -10.31 8.45 10.11
C LEU A 195 -11.14 7.69 9.06
N PRO A 196 -11.32 6.36 9.20
CA PRO A 196 -12.00 5.54 8.18
C PRO A 196 -13.45 5.96 7.97
N SER A 197 -13.91 5.96 6.73
CA SER A 197 -15.34 6.05 6.40
C SER A 197 -16.12 4.84 6.90
N LYS A 198 -17.44 4.92 6.78
CA LYS A 198 -18.34 3.82 7.10
C LYS A 198 -17.96 2.50 6.39
N LYS A 199 -17.72 2.50 5.07
CA LYS A 199 -17.36 1.26 4.36
C LYS A 199 -15.99 0.73 4.73
N GLU A 200 -15.01 1.60 4.97
CA GLU A 200 -13.67 1.18 5.36
C GLU A 200 -13.67 0.56 6.76
N LEU A 201 -14.42 1.12 7.69
CA LEU A 201 -14.57 0.57 9.04
C LEU A 201 -15.32 -0.77 9.04
N ASP A 202 -16.29 -0.96 8.13
CA ASP A 202 -16.96 -2.24 7.87
C ASP A 202 -15.97 -3.30 7.35
N LEU A 203 -15.08 -2.94 6.43
CA LEU A 203 -14.01 -3.82 5.94
C LEU A 203 -13.01 -4.18 7.05
N MET A 204 -12.66 -3.24 7.92
CA MET A 204 -11.83 -3.52 9.09
C MET A 204 -12.52 -4.52 10.03
N TYR A 205 -13.82 -4.35 10.30
CA TYR A 205 -14.58 -5.27 11.16
C TYR A 205 -14.65 -6.69 10.57
N GLN A 206 -14.90 -6.81 9.26
CA GLN A 206 -14.94 -8.11 8.56
C GLN A 206 -13.60 -8.84 8.66
N ASN A 207 -12.49 -8.10 8.64
CA ASN A 207 -11.14 -8.64 8.72
C ASN A 207 -10.53 -8.54 10.13
N LYS A 208 -11.32 -8.23 11.17
CA LYS A 208 -10.80 -7.89 12.50
C LYS A 208 -9.90 -8.96 13.10
N ALA A 209 -10.25 -10.24 12.92
CA ALA A 209 -9.48 -11.35 13.49
C ALA A 209 -8.07 -11.42 12.88
N THR A 210 -7.96 -11.18 11.58
CA THR A 210 -6.68 -11.11 10.86
C THR A 210 -5.90 -9.88 11.28
N ILE A 211 -6.57 -8.72 11.38
CA ILE A 211 -5.93 -7.48 11.83
C ILE A 211 -5.37 -7.64 13.26
N ASP A 212 -6.16 -8.19 14.18
CA ASP A 212 -5.78 -8.39 15.58
C ASP A 212 -4.56 -9.32 15.70
N ALA A 213 -4.55 -10.42 14.95
CA ALA A 213 -3.45 -11.37 14.94
C ALA A 213 -2.16 -10.73 14.42
N THR A 214 -2.22 -10.04 13.27
CA THR A 214 -1.05 -9.38 12.67
C THR A 214 -0.58 -8.20 13.52
N ALA A 215 -1.49 -7.39 14.06
CA ALA A 215 -1.15 -6.29 14.96
C ALA A 215 -0.40 -6.81 16.20
N GLY A 216 -0.92 -7.86 16.85
CA GLY A 216 -0.27 -8.48 18.00
C GLY A 216 1.13 -9.03 17.69
N ALA A 217 1.31 -9.67 16.52
CA ALA A 217 2.61 -10.15 16.07
C ALA A 217 3.63 -9.02 15.78
N ASN A 218 3.15 -7.80 15.52
CA ASN A 218 3.97 -6.64 15.16
C ASN A 218 4.00 -5.55 16.27
N GLY A 219 3.74 -5.96 17.52
CA GLY A 219 3.86 -5.11 18.71
C GLY A 219 2.72 -4.11 18.92
N GLY A 220 1.59 -4.30 18.23
CA GLY A 220 0.36 -3.53 18.39
C GLY A 220 -0.68 -4.21 19.28
N SER A 221 -1.94 -3.81 19.11
CA SER A 221 -3.08 -4.34 19.88
C SER A 221 -4.31 -4.62 18.99
N GLY A 222 -5.07 -5.62 19.37
CA GLY A 222 -6.35 -5.93 18.71
C GLY A 222 -7.44 -4.90 19.02
N PHE A 223 -8.53 -4.95 18.27
CA PHE A 223 -9.70 -4.12 18.50
C PHE A 223 -10.40 -4.49 19.82
N ALA A 224 -10.86 -3.48 20.55
CA ALA A 224 -11.73 -3.68 21.70
C ALA A 224 -13.17 -4.00 21.24
N SER A 225 -13.91 -4.76 22.05
CA SER A 225 -15.37 -4.90 21.88
C SER A 225 -16.09 -3.62 22.32
N ALA A 226 -15.95 -2.57 21.51
CA ALA A 226 -16.43 -1.23 21.77
C ALA A 226 -16.95 -0.56 20.49
N TYR A 227 -17.50 0.64 20.62
CA TYR A 227 -17.84 1.46 19.46
C TYR A 227 -16.60 2.15 18.91
N TYR A 228 -16.48 2.17 17.59
CA TYR A 228 -15.46 2.89 16.83
C TYR A 228 -16.11 3.95 15.95
N TRP A 229 -15.58 5.16 15.99
CA TRP A 229 -16.01 6.24 15.10
C TRP A 229 -15.61 5.94 13.66
N SER A 230 -16.50 6.32 12.75
CA SER A 230 -16.14 6.55 11.34
C SER A 230 -16.12 8.05 11.05
N SER A 231 -15.48 8.46 9.96
CA SER A 231 -15.52 9.83 9.45
C SER A 231 -16.84 10.18 8.76
N THR A 232 -17.77 9.23 8.62
CA THR A 232 -19.07 9.49 7.99
C THR A 232 -20.02 10.18 8.98
N GLU A 233 -20.34 11.44 8.70
CA GLU A 233 -21.36 12.22 9.40
C GLU A 233 -22.78 11.74 9.07
N HIS A 234 -23.72 11.96 9.98
CA HIS A 234 -25.13 11.68 9.72
C HIS A 234 -25.76 12.76 8.83
N ALA A 235 -25.96 12.45 7.54
CA ALA A 235 -26.43 13.39 6.52
C ALA A 235 -27.71 14.21 6.84
N SER A 236 -28.61 13.71 7.70
CA SER A 236 -29.84 14.44 8.07
C SER A 236 -29.85 15.00 9.50
N ASN A 237 -28.73 14.89 10.23
CA ASN A 237 -28.61 15.44 11.58
C ASN A 237 -27.14 15.74 11.90
N ASN A 238 -26.78 17.03 11.82
CA ASN A 238 -25.42 17.53 12.04
C ASN A 238 -24.90 17.38 13.48
N GLN A 239 -25.72 16.94 14.43
CA GLN A 239 -25.28 16.59 15.79
C GLN A 239 -24.78 15.15 15.89
N LEU A 240 -24.99 14.33 14.85
CA LEU A 240 -24.73 12.90 14.88
C LEU A 240 -23.64 12.49 13.88
N ALA A 241 -22.84 11.51 14.27
CA ALA A 241 -21.89 10.82 13.40
C ALA A 241 -22.11 9.30 13.45
N ARG A 242 -21.60 8.59 12.43
CA ARG A 242 -21.72 7.13 12.33
C ARG A 242 -20.62 6.43 13.11
N ARG A 243 -20.98 5.37 13.81
CA ARG A 243 -20.06 4.47 14.53
C ARG A 243 -20.44 3.01 14.31
N LEU A 244 -19.46 2.14 14.42
CA LEU A 244 -19.62 0.68 14.34
C LEU A 244 -19.32 0.03 15.69
N ASP A 245 -20.15 -0.90 16.12
CA ASP A 245 -19.90 -1.75 17.30
C ASP A 245 -18.99 -2.92 16.91
N PHE A 246 -17.75 -2.94 17.41
CA PHE A 246 -16.80 -4.03 17.13
C PHE A 246 -17.08 -5.33 17.93
N GLY A 247 -18.05 -5.31 18.84
CA GLY A 247 -18.58 -6.48 19.53
C GLY A 247 -19.53 -7.31 18.65
N ASN A 248 -20.37 -6.66 17.83
CA ASN A 248 -21.44 -7.35 17.07
C ASN A 248 -21.63 -6.89 15.61
N GLY A 249 -20.89 -5.89 15.14
CA GLY A 249 -20.98 -5.37 13.77
C GLY A 249 -22.16 -4.43 13.52
N GLY A 250 -22.84 -3.97 14.57
CA GLY A 250 -24.00 -3.09 14.48
C GLY A 250 -23.63 -1.64 14.16
N TRP A 251 -24.32 -1.06 13.16
CA TRP A 251 -24.19 0.35 12.81
C TRP A 251 -25.18 1.22 13.58
N PHE A 252 -24.67 2.32 14.12
CA PHE A 252 -25.47 3.26 14.88
C PHE A 252 -25.04 4.71 14.61
N ALA A 253 -25.86 5.66 15.05
CA ALA A 253 -25.53 7.08 15.11
C ALA A 253 -25.40 7.52 16.57
N SER A 254 -24.44 8.39 16.87
CA SER A 254 -24.21 8.94 18.21
C SER A 254 -23.98 10.43 18.13
N HIS A 255 -24.32 11.14 19.21
CA HIS A 255 -23.95 12.55 19.33
C HIS A 255 -22.44 12.71 19.21
N LYS A 256 -22.01 13.72 18.44
CA LYS A 256 -20.60 13.97 18.14
C LYS A 256 -19.74 14.27 19.39
N ASN A 257 -20.38 14.72 20.47
CA ASN A 257 -19.76 14.95 21.77
C ASN A 257 -19.60 13.69 22.65
N THR A 258 -20.02 12.52 22.16
CA THR A 258 -19.79 11.26 22.86
C THR A 258 -18.44 10.67 22.49
N ASN A 259 -17.86 9.91 23.41
CA ASN A 259 -16.51 9.40 23.23
C ASN A 259 -16.55 7.93 22.76
N HIS A 260 -15.93 7.65 21.62
CA HIS A 260 -15.74 6.30 21.07
C HIS A 260 -14.28 6.09 20.62
N ARG A 261 -13.92 4.85 20.29
CA ARG A 261 -12.56 4.50 19.84
C ARG A 261 -12.29 5.00 18.42
N VAL A 262 -11.02 5.15 18.07
CA VAL A 262 -10.59 5.40 16.68
C VAL A 262 -9.35 4.59 16.33
N ARG A 263 -9.35 4.02 15.13
CA ARG A 263 -8.16 3.44 14.52
C ARG A 263 -7.99 4.02 13.14
N ALA A 264 -6.88 4.70 12.95
CA ALA A 264 -6.52 5.35 11.71
C ALA A 264 -6.22 4.32 10.63
N ILE A 265 -6.48 4.70 9.39
CA ILE A 265 -6.12 3.95 8.21
C ILE A 265 -5.37 4.84 7.23
N ARG A 266 -4.68 4.24 6.26
CA ARG A 266 -4.10 4.94 5.11
C ARG A 266 -4.12 4.06 3.87
N SER A 267 -4.04 4.68 2.71
CA SER A 267 -3.87 4.00 1.42
C SER A 267 -2.39 3.80 1.08
N PHE A 268 -2.13 2.84 0.20
CA PHE A 268 -0.83 2.61 -0.44
C PHE A 268 -1.02 2.15 -1.88
#